data_AF-A0A9X1ZK22-F1
#
_entry.id   AF-A0A9X1ZK22-F1
#
_cell.length_a   1.000
_cell.length_b   1.000
_cell.length_c   1.000
_cell.angle_alpha   90.00
_cell.angle_beta   90.00
_cell.angle_gamma   90.00
#
_symmetry.space_group_name_H-M   'P 1'
#
loop_
_entity.id
_entity.type
_entity.pdbx_description
1 polymer ?
#
loop_
_entity_poly.entity_id
_entity_poly.type
_entity_poly.pdbx_seq_one_letter_code
_entity_poly.pdbx_strand_id
1 'polypeptide(L)'
;MSAAEKLEMYEETQVDRKELMRELFEVRTKIAEIEARELKSLKARKTALENQLLSLLEVGEKLSFADIGTVSCKEEVVPNVSNWDAVYEHVMSNKAFYLLPRKVNAAAYRESLQIGDKIEGIESVAIRKLSVRKA
;
A
#
# COMPACT_ATOMS: atom_id res chain seq x y z
N MET A 1 -22.20 -9.63 40.50
CA MET A 1 -22.82 -9.41 39.17
C MET A 1 -23.54 -10.68 38.74
N SER A 2 -24.85 -10.60 38.63
CA SER A 2 -25.77 -11.64 38.16
C SER A 2 -25.47 -12.01 36.69
N ALA A 3 -25.86 -13.22 36.28
CA ALA A 3 -25.79 -13.64 34.87
C ALA A 3 -26.64 -12.74 33.96
N ALA A 4 -27.71 -12.14 34.48
CA ALA A 4 -28.56 -11.17 33.79
C ALA A 4 -27.83 -9.83 33.57
N GLU A 5 -27.15 -9.31 34.58
CA GLU A 5 -26.35 -8.06 34.47
C GLU A 5 -25.17 -8.21 33.51
N LYS A 6 -24.58 -9.43 33.42
CA LYS A 6 -23.56 -9.74 32.40
C LYS A 6 -24.13 -9.90 30.99
N LEU A 7 -25.40 -10.28 30.84
CA LEU A 7 -26.08 -10.40 29.55
C LEU A 7 -26.52 -9.01 29.04
N GLU A 8 -27.07 -8.17 29.92
CA GLU A 8 -27.42 -6.77 29.64
C GLU A 8 -26.17 -5.95 29.30
N MET A 9 -25.08 -6.08 30.07
CA MET A 9 -23.81 -5.41 29.76
C MET A 9 -23.15 -5.96 28.47
N TYR A 10 -23.46 -7.21 28.09
CA TYR A 10 -23.02 -7.82 26.82
C TYR A 10 -23.83 -7.32 25.61
N GLU A 11 -25.09 -6.93 25.84
CA GLU A 11 -25.97 -6.27 24.85
C GLU A 11 -25.64 -4.78 24.71
N GLU A 12 -25.34 -4.09 25.81
CA GLU A 12 -25.06 -2.65 25.86
C GLU A 12 -23.64 -2.29 25.38
N THR A 13 -22.69 -3.23 25.45
CA THR A 13 -21.34 -3.12 24.86
C THR A 13 -21.25 -3.77 23.47
N GLN A 14 -22.38 -4.12 22.84
CA GLN A 14 -22.42 -4.20 21.39
C GLN A 14 -22.55 -2.77 20.86
N VAL A 15 -21.46 -2.16 20.40
CA VAL A 15 -21.64 -1.19 19.31
C VAL A 15 -22.47 -1.91 18.27
N ASP A 16 -23.64 -1.36 17.89
CA ASP A 16 -24.58 -2.06 17.01
C ASP A 16 -23.84 -2.46 15.72
N ARG A 17 -23.44 -3.73 15.65
CA ARG A 17 -22.61 -4.25 14.57
C ARG A 17 -23.34 -4.13 13.24
N LYS A 18 -24.67 -4.12 13.27
CA LYS A 18 -25.52 -3.92 12.11
C LYS A 18 -25.43 -2.48 11.62
N GLU A 19 -25.44 -1.51 12.54
CA GLU A 19 -25.23 -0.09 12.21
C GLU A 19 -23.82 0.14 11.67
N LEU A 20 -22.79 -0.39 12.33
CA LEU A 20 -21.41 -0.33 11.84
C LEU A 20 -21.25 -0.96 10.45
N MET A 21 -21.90 -2.10 10.20
CA MET A 21 -21.91 -2.71 8.87
C MET A 21 -22.61 -1.81 7.86
N ARG A 22 -23.77 -1.25 8.19
CA ARG A 22 -24.51 -0.37 7.29
C ARG A 22 -23.67 0.84 6.92
N GLU A 23 -23.16 1.56 7.91
CA GLU A 23 -22.30 2.72 7.73
C GLU A 23 -21.05 2.35 6.90
N LEU A 24 -20.39 1.22 7.20
CA LEU A 24 -19.24 0.73 6.43
C LEU A 24 -19.58 0.55 4.94
N PHE A 25 -20.72 -0.06 4.62
CA PHE A 25 -21.15 -0.24 3.22
C PHE A 25 -21.55 1.07 2.54
N GLU A 26 -22.17 1.99 3.27
CA GLU A 26 -22.50 3.32 2.76
C GLU A 26 -21.22 4.11 2.43
N VAL A 27 -20.26 4.14 3.35
CA VAL A 27 -18.96 4.79 3.13
C VAL A 27 -18.22 4.18 1.95
N ARG A 28 -18.19 2.84 1.84
CA ARG A 28 -17.57 2.16 0.68
C ARG A 28 -18.24 2.52 -0.65
N THR A 29 -19.56 2.63 -0.66
CA THR A 29 -20.32 3.05 -1.85
C THR A 29 -19.96 4.48 -2.23
N LYS A 30 -19.98 5.42 -1.26
CA LYS A 30 -19.60 6.81 -1.48
C LYS A 30 -18.17 6.97 -1.99
N ILE A 31 -17.22 6.21 -1.43
CA ILE A 31 -15.83 6.20 -1.92
C ILE A 31 -15.80 5.76 -3.39
N ALA A 32 -16.44 4.63 -3.73
CA ALA A 32 -16.45 4.12 -5.09
C ALA A 32 -17.11 5.09 -6.09
N GLU A 33 -18.18 5.78 -5.69
CA GLU A 33 -18.85 6.80 -6.51
C GLU A 33 -17.94 8.01 -6.77
N ILE A 34 -17.28 8.53 -5.73
CA ILE A 34 -16.32 9.65 -5.87
C ILE A 34 -15.16 9.24 -6.77
N GLU A 35 -14.64 8.02 -6.56
CA GLU A 35 -13.54 7.48 -7.36
C GLU A 35 -13.92 7.38 -8.85
N ALA A 36 -15.13 6.89 -9.14
CA ALA A 36 -15.64 6.72 -10.49
C ALA A 36 -15.99 8.04 -11.19
N ARG A 37 -16.64 8.96 -10.48
CA ARG A 37 -17.16 10.22 -11.05
C ARG A 37 -16.04 11.22 -11.35
N GLU A 38 -15.12 11.39 -10.41
CA GLU A 38 -14.18 12.53 -10.44
C GLU A 38 -12.72 12.10 -10.34
N LEU A 39 -12.39 11.17 -9.44
CA LEU A 39 -10.98 10.88 -9.18
C LEU A 39 -10.27 10.31 -10.41
N LYS A 40 -10.95 9.43 -11.17
CA LYS A 40 -10.37 8.80 -12.36
C LYS A 40 -10.05 9.84 -13.44
N SER A 41 -10.97 10.74 -13.75
CA SER A 41 -10.78 11.78 -14.78
C SER A 41 -9.75 12.82 -14.34
N LEU A 42 -9.78 13.23 -13.07
CA LEU A 42 -8.79 14.16 -12.50
C LEU A 42 -7.38 13.57 -12.49
N LYS A 43 -7.22 12.29 -12.11
CA LYS A 43 -5.92 11.60 -12.18
C LYS A 43 -5.40 11.54 -13.62
N ALA A 44 -6.25 11.19 -14.58
CA ALA A 44 -5.87 11.16 -15.98
C ALA A 44 -5.45 12.55 -16.50
N ARG A 45 -6.22 13.59 -16.17
CA ARG A 45 -5.89 14.98 -16.56
C ARG A 45 -4.61 15.47 -15.90
N LYS A 46 -4.40 15.17 -14.61
CA LYS A 46 -3.17 15.46 -13.88
C LYS A 46 -1.96 14.84 -14.58
N THR A 47 -2.00 13.55 -14.87
CA THR A 47 -0.90 12.84 -15.55
C THR A 47 -0.63 13.42 -16.94
N ALA A 48 -1.67 13.79 -17.69
CA ALA A 48 -1.48 14.44 -18.99
C ALA A 48 -0.77 15.80 -18.87
N LEU A 49 -1.15 16.63 -17.89
CA LEU A 49 -0.49 17.91 -17.62
C LEU A 49 0.95 17.74 -17.13
N GLU A 50 1.22 16.74 -16.27
CA GLU A 50 2.57 16.43 -15.81
C GLU A 50 3.48 16.01 -16.96
N ASN A 51 3.00 15.15 -17.87
CA ASN A 51 3.77 14.73 -19.05
C ASN A 51 4.02 15.90 -20.01
N GLN A 52 3.03 16.79 -20.20
CA GLN A 52 3.21 18.01 -20.99
C GLN A 52 4.29 18.91 -20.39
N LEU A 53 4.23 19.18 -19.08
CA LEU A 53 5.25 19.98 -18.39
C LEU A 53 6.63 19.30 -18.47
N LEU A 54 6.72 17.98 -18.30
CA LEU A 54 7.98 17.26 -18.42
C LEU A 54 8.58 17.37 -19.82
N SER A 55 7.75 17.41 -20.87
CA SER A 55 8.23 17.58 -22.26
C SER A 55 8.69 19.01 -22.59
N LEU A 56 8.28 20.00 -21.78
CA LEU A 56 8.62 21.41 -21.97
C LEU A 56 9.84 21.83 -21.16
N LEU A 57 10.18 21.09 -20.10
CA LEU A 57 11.26 21.40 -19.18
C LEU A 57 12.53 20.62 -19.50
N GLU A 58 13.68 21.30 -19.48
CA GLU A 58 14.98 20.64 -19.49
C GLU A 58 15.36 20.14 -18.09
N VAL A 59 16.25 19.12 -18.03
CA VAL A 59 16.75 18.60 -16.75
C VAL A 59 17.48 19.72 -15.99
N GLY A 60 17.06 19.96 -14.74
CA GLY A 60 17.58 21.04 -13.89
C GLY A 60 16.81 22.35 -14.02
N GLU A 61 15.87 22.46 -14.96
CA GLU A 61 15.03 23.64 -15.11
C GLU A 61 13.97 23.74 -14.00
N LYS A 62 13.69 24.97 -13.58
CA LYS A 62 12.70 25.32 -12.55
C LYS A 62 11.83 26.47 -13.03
N LEU A 63 10.52 26.23 -13.13
CA LEU A 63 9.50 27.25 -13.36
C LEU A 63 8.82 27.62 -12.04
N SER A 64 8.62 28.91 -11.82
CA SER A 64 7.97 29.43 -10.62
C SER A 64 7.07 30.62 -10.97
N PHE A 65 5.82 30.56 -10.56
CA PHE A 65 4.84 31.64 -10.69
C PHE A 65 4.31 31.98 -9.30
N ALA A 66 4.31 33.27 -8.94
CA ALA A 66 4.06 33.74 -7.57
C ALA A 66 2.66 33.40 -7.03
N ASP A 67 1.67 33.24 -7.91
CA ASP A 67 0.26 32.96 -7.62
C ASP A 67 -0.14 31.48 -7.81
N ILE A 68 0.72 30.66 -8.43
CA ILE A 68 0.41 29.26 -8.78
C ILE A 68 1.28 28.27 -8.01
N GLY A 69 2.60 28.43 -8.04
CA GLY A 69 3.53 27.46 -7.47
C GLY A 69 4.80 27.26 -8.28
N THR A 70 5.50 26.16 -8.01
CA THR A 70 6.81 25.85 -8.60
C THR A 70 6.85 24.41 -9.11
N VAL A 71 7.40 24.23 -10.31
CA VAL A 71 7.67 22.93 -10.94
C VAL A 71 9.15 22.87 -11.32
N SER A 72 9.79 21.73 -11.12
CA SER A 72 11.18 21.51 -11.53
C SER A 72 11.37 20.12 -12.12
N CYS A 73 12.17 20.01 -13.17
CA CYS A 73 12.56 18.72 -13.75
C CYS A 73 13.88 18.24 -13.14
N LYS A 74 13.90 16.99 -12.68
CA LYS A 74 15.08 16.35 -12.08
C LYS A 74 15.28 14.99 -12.70
N GLU A 75 16.55 14.64 -12.90
CA GLU A 75 16.95 13.29 -13.30
C GLU A 75 17.51 12.56 -12.07
N GLU A 76 17.10 11.31 -11.89
CA GLU A 76 17.59 10.42 -10.86
C GLU A 76 18.05 9.11 -11.51
N VAL A 77 19.26 8.68 -11.17
CA VAL A 77 19.78 7.39 -11.62
C VAL A 77 19.17 6.30 -10.75
N VAL A 78 18.29 5.50 -11.35
CA VAL A 78 17.65 4.35 -10.70
C VAL A 78 18.23 3.03 -11.24
N PRO A 79 18.32 1.98 -10.40
CA PRO A 79 18.81 0.69 -10.86
C PRO A 79 17.79 0.01 -11.79
N ASN A 80 18.26 -0.50 -12.93
CA ASN A 80 17.51 -1.42 -13.79
C ASN A 80 18.30 -2.72 -13.93
N VAL A 81 17.70 -3.84 -13.51
CA VAL A 81 18.39 -5.14 -13.45
C VAL A 81 18.11 -5.95 -14.71
N SER A 82 19.14 -6.22 -15.50
CA SER A 82 19.07 -7.06 -16.71
C SER A 82 19.42 -8.53 -16.46
N ASN A 83 20.21 -8.83 -15.42
CA ASN A 83 20.61 -10.18 -15.06
C ASN A 83 20.61 -10.33 -13.52
N TRP A 84 19.62 -11.05 -13.00
CA TRP A 84 19.46 -11.26 -11.56
C TRP A 84 20.48 -12.23 -10.97
N ASP A 85 20.92 -13.23 -11.73
CA ASP A 85 21.88 -14.23 -11.26
C ASP A 85 23.23 -13.56 -10.93
N ALA A 86 23.70 -12.69 -11.83
CA ALA A 86 24.91 -11.90 -11.61
C ALA A 86 24.78 -10.94 -10.41
N VAL A 87 23.60 -10.34 -10.21
CA VAL A 87 23.35 -9.48 -9.05
C VAL A 87 23.42 -10.27 -7.75
N TYR A 88 22.80 -11.44 -7.69
CA TYR A 88 22.84 -12.27 -6.48
C TYR A 88 24.24 -12.78 -6.18
N GLU A 89 24.98 -13.21 -7.19
CA GLU A 89 26.38 -13.63 -7.02
C GLU A 89 27.26 -12.48 -6.51
N HIS A 90 27.06 -11.26 -7.03
CA HIS A 90 27.75 -10.07 -6.52
C HIS A 90 27.37 -9.78 -5.06
N VAL A 91 26.08 -9.82 -4.72
CA VAL A 91 25.59 -9.57 -3.36
C VAL A 91 26.18 -10.57 -2.37
N MET A 92 26.19 -11.86 -2.72
CA MET A 92 26.74 -12.92 -1.87
C MET A 92 28.24 -12.79 -1.67
N SER A 93 28.99 -12.64 -2.77
CA SER A 93 30.45 -12.56 -2.76
C SER A 93 30.97 -11.37 -1.97
N ASN A 94 30.26 -10.23 -2.02
CA ASN A 94 30.67 -8.98 -1.38
C ASN A 94 29.92 -8.68 -0.07
N LYS A 95 29.04 -9.58 0.37
CA LYS A 95 28.10 -9.34 1.49
C LYS A 95 27.30 -8.03 1.31
N ALA A 96 26.98 -7.67 0.06
CA ALA A 96 26.36 -6.39 -0.30
C ALA A 96 24.82 -6.41 -0.16
N PHE A 97 24.31 -7.00 0.92
CA PHE A 97 22.86 -7.13 1.16
C PHE A 97 22.15 -5.77 1.37
N TYR A 98 22.91 -4.69 1.55
CA TYR A 98 22.38 -3.32 1.59
C TYR A 98 21.83 -2.85 0.24
N LEU A 99 22.20 -3.50 -0.87
CA LEU A 99 21.63 -3.24 -2.20
C LEU A 99 20.22 -3.81 -2.37
N LEU A 100 19.81 -4.73 -1.50
CA LEU A 100 18.51 -5.39 -1.55
C LEU A 100 17.58 -4.83 -0.47
N PRO A 101 16.26 -4.77 -0.73
CA PRO A 101 15.31 -4.39 0.30
C PRO A 101 15.31 -5.42 1.43
N ARG A 102 15.37 -4.95 2.68
CA ARG A 102 15.28 -5.80 3.88
C ARG A 102 13.84 -6.21 4.15
N LYS A 103 13.29 -7.08 3.30
CA LYS A 103 11.97 -7.67 3.47
C LYS A 103 11.97 -9.16 3.14
N VAL A 104 11.27 -9.93 3.94
CA VAL A 104 10.98 -11.33 3.62
C VAL A 104 9.83 -11.37 2.62
N ASN A 105 9.91 -12.27 1.63
CA ASN A 105 8.77 -12.52 0.75
C ASN A 105 7.69 -13.29 1.52
N ALA A 106 6.61 -12.59 1.88
CA ALA A 106 5.53 -13.17 2.67
C ALA A 106 4.80 -14.33 1.97
N ALA A 107 4.78 -14.40 0.64
CA ALA A 107 4.17 -15.52 -0.07
C ALA A 107 5.00 -16.79 0.08
N ALA A 108 6.29 -16.70 -0.26
CA ALA A 108 7.24 -17.81 -0.09
C ALA A 108 7.34 -18.26 1.38
N TYR A 109 7.36 -17.33 2.34
CA TYR A 109 7.34 -17.68 3.76
C TYR A 109 6.11 -18.50 4.16
N ARG A 110 4.91 -18.14 3.66
CA ARG A 110 3.69 -18.92 3.94
C ARG A 110 3.75 -20.31 3.32
N GLU A 111 4.35 -20.45 2.13
CA GLU A 111 4.55 -21.75 1.48
C GLU A 111 5.52 -22.63 2.29
N SER A 112 6.65 -22.08 2.76
CA SER A 112 7.57 -22.77 3.67
C SER A 112 6.86 -23.29 4.93
N LEU A 113 6.02 -22.46 5.55
CA LEU A 113 5.24 -22.88 6.73
C LEU A 113 4.27 -24.03 6.42
N GLN A 114 3.65 -24.06 5.23
CA GLN A 114 2.72 -25.13 4.84
C GLN A 114 3.40 -26.49 4.69
N ILE A 115 4.67 -26.50 4.26
CA ILE A 115 5.47 -27.74 4.15
C ILE A 115 6.22 -28.08 5.45
N GLY A 116 6.00 -27.32 6.52
CA GLY A 116 6.61 -27.54 7.84
C GLY A 116 8.04 -27.02 7.97
N ASP A 117 8.53 -26.25 6.99
CA ASP A 117 9.86 -25.66 7.02
C ASP A 117 9.89 -24.43 7.95
N LYS A 118 10.85 -24.43 8.87
CA LYS A 118 11.03 -23.37 9.87
C LYS A 118 12.31 -22.61 9.56
N ILE A 119 12.15 -21.37 9.10
CA ILE A 119 13.26 -20.49 8.81
C ILE A 119 13.70 -19.78 10.09
N GLU A 120 14.94 -20.02 10.52
CA GLU A 120 15.52 -19.37 11.69
C GLU A 120 15.53 -17.84 11.55
N GLY A 121 15.26 -17.12 12.64
CA GLY A 121 15.23 -15.66 12.66
C GLY A 121 13.93 -15.03 12.13
N ILE A 122 12.91 -15.82 11.80
CA ILE A 122 11.58 -15.32 11.40
C ILE A 122 10.50 -15.82 12.36
N GLU A 123 9.81 -14.90 13.01
CA GLU A 123 8.66 -15.20 13.87
C GLU A 123 7.34 -14.92 13.16
N SER A 124 6.35 -15.80 13.37
CA SER A 124 5.00 -15.64 12.82
C SER A 124 4.16 -14.72 13.71
N VAL A 125 3.60 -13.66 13.10
CA VAL A 125 2.65 -12.76 13.76
C VAL A 125 1.27 -12.90 13.11
N ALA A 126 0.26 -13.28 13.90
CA ALA A 126 -1.12 -13.40 13.44
C ALA A 126 -1.80 -12.02 13.37
N ILE A 127 -2.07 -11.55 12.15
CA ILE A 127 -2.80 -10.31 11.90
C ILE A 127 -4.24 -10.65 11.51
N ARG A 128 -5.22 -10.15 12.28
CA ARG A 128 -6.64 -10.24 11.91
C ARG A 128 -6.97 -9.20 10.86
N LYS A 129 -7.59 -9.64 9.76
CA LYS A 129 -8.08 -8.76 8.69
C LYS A 129 -9.59 -8.91 8.53
N LEU A 130 -10.29 -7.81 8.32
CA LEU A 130 -11.70 -7.83 7.99
C LEU A 130 -11.86 -8.13 6.49
N SER A 131 -12.64 -9.16 6.17
CA SER A 131 -13.09 -9.42 4.80
C SER A 131 -14.51 -8.88 4.66
N VAL A 132 -14.74 -8.00 3.68
CA VAL A 132 -16.04 -7.32 3.50
C VAL A 132 -16.50 -7.51 2.07
N ARG A 133 -17.60 -8.24 1.90
CA ARG A 133 -18.26 -8.46 0.61
C ARG A 133 -19.74 -8.13 0.73
N LYS A 134 -20.32 -7.53 -0.31
CA LYS A 134 -21.78 -7.43 -0.43
C LYS A 134 -22.30 -8.83 -0.75
N ALA A 135 -23.39 -9.24 -0.11
CA ALA A 135 -24.11 -10.45 -0.46
C ALA A 135 -24.80 -10.30 -1.83
#